data_AF-R9KKP4-F1
#
_entry.id   AF-R9KKP4-F1
#
_cell.length_a   1.000
_cell.length_b   1.000
_cell.length_c   1.000
_cell.angle_alpha   90.00
_cell.angle_beta   90.00
_cell.angle_gamma   90.00
#
_symmetry.space_group_name_H-M   'P 1'
#
loop_
_entity.id
_entity.type
_entity.pdbx_description
1 polymer ?
#
loop_
_entity_poly.entity_id
_entity_poly.type
_entity_poly.pdbx_seq_one_letter_code
_entity_poly.pdbx_strand_id
1 'polypeptide(L)'
;MCITAAEMNEKMEERKRMQMRLKKMEDDIKALDTDIIEYLMENLNDCLTTNSKGKEILQFIGDMCRATYSPQERETVDREEVKKLLGSEGYQKVRKVSYYSVLRVS
;
A
#
# COMPACT_ATOMS: atom_id res chain seq x y z
N MET A 1 -27.44 -16.18 16.55
CA MET A 1 -28.35 -16.21 15.38
C MET A 1 -27.56 -16.78 14.21
N CYS A 2 -27.92 -17.95 13.71
CA CYS A 2 -27.27 -18.56 12.56
C CYS A 2 -28.05 -18.14 11.31
N ILE A 3 -27.39 -17.41 10.41
CA ILE A 3 -27.94 -17.14 9.08
C ILE A 3 -28.05 -18.47 8.30
N THR A 4 -29.01 -18.55 7.41
CA THR A 4 -29.18 -19.68 6.49
C THR A 4 -28.09 -19.66 5.41
N ALA A 5 -27.91 -20.79 4.72
CA ALA A 5 -26.98 -20.89 3.60
C ALA A 5 -27.36 -19.92 2.45
N ALA A 6 -28.66 -19.67 2.24
CA ALA A 6 -29.14 -18.72 1.24
C ALA A 6 -28.70 -17.29 1.58
N GLU A 7 -28.95 -16.84 2.81
CA GLU A 7 -28.52 -15.51 3.27
C GLU A 7 -26.98 -15.35 3.26
N MET A 8 -26.24 -16.43 3.52
CA MET A 8 -24.79 -16.43 3.39
C MET A 8 -24.35 -16.25 1.93
N ASN A 9 -25.02 -16.92 0.98
CA ASN A 9 -24.73 -16.77 -0.45
C ASN A 9 -25.00 -15.33 -0.92
N GLU A 10 -26.11 -14.72 -0.50
CA GLU A 10 -26.41 -13.32 -0.82
C GLU A 10 -25.30 -12.38 -0.32
N LYS A 11 -24.81 -12.58 0.91
CA LYS A 11 -23.67 -11.83 1.46
C LYS A 11 -22.39 -12.05 0.65
N MET A 12 -22.13 -13.27 0.19
CA MET A 12 -20.96 -13.58 -0.64
C MET A 12 -21.01 -12.87 -1.99
N GLU A 13 -22.18 -12.83 -2.64
CA GLU A 13 -22.37 -12.12 -3.90
C GLU A 13 -22.24 -10.60 -3.71
N GLU A 14 -22.86 -10.05 -2.67
CA GLU A 14 -22.77 -8.63 -2.35
C GLU A 14 -21.32 -8.21 -2.10
N ARG A 15 -20.58 -8.99 -1.31
CA ARG A 15 -19.15 -8.79 -1.09
C ARG A 15 -18.38 -8.75 -2.41
N LYS A 16 -18.65 -9.68 -3.33
CA LYS A 16 -17.97 -9.73 -4.64
C LYS A 16 -18.29 -8.50 -5.49
N ARG A 17 -19.54 -8.05 -5.50
CA ARG A 17 -19.95 -6.79 -6.16
C ARG A 17 -19.23 -5.58 -5.57
N MET A 18 -19.16 -5.49 -4.25
CA MET A 18 -18.42 -4.41 -3.56
C MET A 18 -16.93 -4.45 -3.89
N GLN A 19 -16.30 -5.62 -3.89
CA GLN A 19 -14.88 -5.77 -4.19
C GLN A 19 -14.54 -5.33 -5.63
N MET A 20 -15.41 -5.61 -6.60
CA MET A 20 -15.23 -5.12 -7.97
C MET A 20 -15.33 -3.59 -8.05
N ARG A 21 -16.27 -2.97 -7.33
CA ARG A 21 -16.38 -1.51 -7.26
C ARG A 21 -15.16 -0.87 -6.59
N LEU A 22 -14.69 -1.45 -5.49
CA LEU A 22 -13.49 -0.98 -4.80
C LEU A 22 -12.28 -0.99 -5.73
N LYS A 23 -12.05 -2.09 -6.45
CA LYS A 23 -10.94 -2.19 -7.41
C LYS A 23 -11.01 -1.10 -8.48
N LYS A 24 -12.20 -0.85 -9.03
CA LYS A 24 -12.38 0.23 -10.01
C LYS A 24 -12.03 1.60 -9.41
N MET A 25 -12.51 1.89 -8.21
CA MET A 25 -12.20 3.15 -7.53
C MET A 25 -10.71 3.29 -7.22
N GLU A 26 -10.04 2.21 -6.80
CA GLU A 26 -8.59 2.19 -6.60
C GLU A 26 -7.82 2.47 -7.90
N ASP A 27 -8.29 1.94 -9.03
CA ASP A 27 -7.67 2.18 -10.34
C ASP A 27 -7.92 3.62 -10.84
N ASP A 28 -9.14 4.14 -10.64
CA ASP A 28 -9.49 5.55 -10.95
C ASP A 28 -8.64 6.52 -10.10
N ILE A 29 -8.43 6.23 -8.81
CA ILE A 29 -7.56 7.02 -7.93
C ILE A 29 -6.10 7.00 -8.42
N LYS A 30 -5.58 5.83 -8.82
CA LYS A 30 -4.20 5.75 -9.36
C LYS A 30 -4.02 6.55 -10.64
N ALA A 31 -5.04 6.62 -11.48
CA ALA A 31 -4.99 7.46 -12.68
C ALA A 31 -4.85 8.95 -12.29
N LEU A 32 -5.67 9.41 -11.34
CA LEU A 32 -5.56 10.78 -10.80
C LEU A 32 -4.21 11.03 -10.12
N ASP A 33 -3.69 10.08 -9.33
CA ASP A 33 -2.38 10.18 -8.72
C ASP A 33 -1.28 10.33 -9.78
N THR A 34 -1.41 9.64 -10.92
CA THR A 34 -0.49 9.75 -12.04
C THR A 34 -0.50 11.17 -12.62
N ASP A 35 -1.69 11.71 -12.92
CA ASP A 35 -1.84 13.08 -13.44
C ASP A 35 -1.26 14.13 -12.47
N ILE A 36 -1.47 13.94 -11.17
CA ILE A 36 -0.91 14.82 -10.13
C ILE A 36 0.62 14.76 -10.12
N ILE A 37 1.21 13.58 -10.24
CA ILE A 37 2.67 13.41 -10.28
C ILE A 37 3.23 14.06 -11.55
N GLU A 38 2.59 13.85 -12.71
CA GLU A 38 3.00 14.46 -13.98
C GLU A 38 3.01 15.99 -13.86
N TYR A 39 1.93 16.58 -13.32
CA TYR A 39 1.88 18.03 -13.08
C TYR A 39 3.04 18.51 -12.18
N LEU A 40 3.31 17.84 -11.07
CA LEU A 40 4.41 18.21 -10.17
C LEU A 40 5.77 18.14 -10.87
N MET A 41 5.97 17.13 -11.73
CA MET A 41 7.21 16.91 -12.47
C MET A 41 7.39 17.87 -13.65
N GLU A 42 6.31 18.33 -14.29
CA GLU A 42 6.38 19.32 -15.37
C GLU A 42 6.60 20.74 -14.81
N ASN A 43 6.13 21.01 -13.59
CA ASN A 43 6.18 22.32 -12.93
C ASN A 43 7.23 22.39 -11.81
N LEU A 44 8.43 21.84 -12.05
CA LEU A 44 9.50 21.76 -11.04
C LEU A 44 9.82 23.10 -10.38
N ASN A 45 9.90 24.18 -11.15
CA ASN A 45 10.29 25.49 -10.61
C ASN A 45 9.29 26.02 -9.57
N ASP A 46 8.01 25.71 -9.73
CA ASP A 46 6.95 26.16 -8.83
C ASP A 46 6.69 25.16 -7.69
N CYS A 47 6.98 23.88 -7.93
CA CYS A 47 6.65 22.80 -7.00
C CYS A 47 7.85 22.37 -6.13
N LEU A 48 9.09 22.63 -6.54
CA LEU A 48 10.28 22.20 -5.79
C LEU A 48 10.39 22.98 -4.48
N THR A 49 10.48 22.23 -3.37
CA THR A 49 10.66 22.80 -2.05
C THR A 49 11.49 21.86 -1.17
N THR A 50 11.85 22.33 0.03
CA THR A 50 12.54 21.51 1.03
C THR A 50 11.59 21.19 2.17
N ASN A 51 11.60 19.93 2.62
CA ASN A 51 10.81 19.54 3.78
C ASN A 51 11.50 19.96 5.10
N SER A 52 10.84 19.72 6.23
CA SER A 52 11.37 20.03 7.57
C SER A 52 12.70 19.34 7.92
N LYS A 53 13.14 18.35 7.12
CA LYS A 53 14.41 17.63 7.27
C LYS A 53 15.47 18.08 6.26
N GLY A 54 15.20 19.13 5.47
CA GLY A 54 16.12 19.65 4.45
C GLY A 54 16.22 18.79 3.19
N LYS A 55 15.31 17.81 2.97
CA LYS A 55 15.27 17.01 1.75
C LYS A 55 14.41 17.70 0.70
N GLU A 56 14.90 17.76 -0.54
CA GLU A 56 14.13 18.23 -1.68
C GLU A 56 12.93 17.32 -1.97
N ILE A 57 11.78 17.96 -2.18
CA ILE A 57 10.50 17.33 -2.49
C ILE A 57 9.75 18.18 -3.51
N LEU A 58 8.80 17.58 -4.22
CA LEU A 58 7.82 18.33 -5.01
C LEU A 58 6.54 18.47 -4.21
N GLN A 59 5.98 19.66 -4.17
CA GLN A 59 4.81 19.97 -3.39
C GLN A 59 3.89 20.94 -4.12
N PHE A 60 2.60 20.63 -4.12
CA PHE A 60 1.54 21.52 -4.58
C PHE A 60 0.53 21.74 -3.45
N ILE A 61 0.25 22.99 -3.12
CA ILE A 61 -0.71 23.38 -2.08
C ILE A 61 -2.00 23.82 -2.77
N GLY A 62 -3.02 22.95 -2.75
CA GLY A 62 -4.36 23.30 -3.23
C GLY A 62 -5.27 23.78 -2.11
N ASP A 63 -6.50 24.17 -2.47
CA ASP A 63 -7.47 24.75 -1.54
C ASP A 63 -7.94 23.76 -0.46
N MET A 64 -8.14 22.49 -0.83
CA MET A 64 -8.64 21.46 0.09
C MET A 64 -7.54 20.58 0.68
N CYS A 65 -6.49 20.33 -0.09
CA CYS A 65 -5.42 19.41 0.28
C CYS A 65 -4.10 19.77 -0.40
N ARG A 66 -3.04 19.15 0.08
CA ARG A 66 -1.69 19.32 -0.44
C ARG A 66 -1.16 18.01 -0.99
N ALA A 67 -0.62 18.06 -2.20
CA ALA A 67 0.12 16.95 -2.79
C ALA A 67 1.61 17.07 -2.44
N THR A 68 2.26 15.94 -2.14
CA THR A 68 3.70 15.90 -1.91
C THR A 68 4.27 14.64 -2.53
N TYR A 69 5.21 14.82 -3.45
CA TYR A 69 5.94 13.74 -4.11
C TYR A 69 7.39 13.75 -3.64
N SER A 70 7.84 12.62 -3.09
CA SER A 70 9.18 12.49 -2.53
C SER A 70 9.70 11.05 -2.68
N PRO A 71 11.01 10.86 -2.91
CA PRO A 71 11.58 9.52 -2.98
C PRO A 71 11.45 8.79 -1.63
N GLN A 72 10.92 7.57 -1.67
CA GLN A 72 10.88 6.64 -0.54
C GLN A 72 11.83 5.48 -0.78
N GLU A 73 12.46 5.00 0.29
CA GLU A 73 13.34 3.84 0.28
C GLU A 73 12.75 2.76 1.17
N ARG A 74 12.82 1.51 0.70
CA ARG A 74 12.43 0.34 1.48
C ARG A 74 13.52 -0.71 1.36
N GLU A 75 14.13 -1.06 2.49
CA GLU A 75 15.02 -2.20 2.58
C GLU A 75 14.21 -3.50 2.71
N THR A 76 14.56 -4.51 1.91
CA THR A 76 14.01 -5.86 2.01
C THR A 76 15.15 -6.82 2.24
N VAL A 77 15.05 -7.63 3.28
CA VAL A 77 16.07 -8.61 3.65
C VAL A 77 15.71 -9.97 3.07
N ASP A 78 16.64 -10.60 2.34
CA ASP A 78 16.50 -11.98 1.88
C ASP A 78 16.62 -12.93 3.07
N ARG A 79 15.50 -13.56 3.43
CA ARG A 79 15.42 -14.47 4.57
C ARG A 79 16.20 -15.76 4.35
N GLU A 80 16.30 -16.25 3.12
CA GLU A 80 17.03 -17.47 2.80
C GLU A 80 18.53 -17.23 2.85
N GLU A 81 18.99 -16.08 2.37
CA GLU A 81 20.41 -15.69 2.48
C GLU A 81 20.83 -15.47 3.94
N VAL A 82 20.01 -14.79 4.73
CA VAL A 82 20.24 -14.64 6.18
C VAL A 82 20.29 -16.00 6.88
N LYS A 83 19.46 -16.96 6.47
CA LYS A 83 19.48 -18.32 7.01
C LYS A 83 20.76 -19.08 6.66
N LYS A 84 21.34 -18.85 5.47
CA LYS A 84 22.67 -19.39 5.10
C LYS A 84 23.78 -18.78 5.96
N LEU A 85 23.74 -17.46 6.19
CA LEU A 85 24.76 -16.74 6.97
C LEU A 85 24.74 -17.11 8.46
N LEU A 86 23.56 -17.19 9.07
CA LEU A 86 23.41 -17.49 10.51
C LEU A 86 23.41 -19.00 10.82
N GLY A 87 23.26 -19.84 9.80
CA GLY A 87 22.95 -21.25 9.97
C GLY A 87 21.57 -21.49 10.62
N SER A 88 21.17 -22.75 10.67
CA SER A 88 19.85 -23.15 11.19
C SER A 88 19.65 -22.74 12.66
N GLU A 89 20.67 -22.94 13.50
CA GLU A 89 20.59 -22.62 14.93
C GLU A 89 20.56 -21.12 15.21
N GLY A 90 21.39 -20.33 14.50
CA GLY A 90 21.42 -18.88 14.64
C GLY A 90 20.14 -18.24 14.16
N TYR A 91 19.62 -18.69 13.01
CA TYR A 91 18.34 -18.21 12.47
C TYR A 91 17.17 -18.49 13.41
N GLN A 92 17.12 -19.68 14.02
CA GLN A 92 16.03 -20.06 14.91
C GLN A 92 15.93 -19.16 16.15
N LYS A 93 17.04 -18.63 16.66
CA LYS A 93 17.05 -17.71 17.82
C LYS A 93 16.38 -16.36 17.53
N VAL A 94 16.41 -15.91 16.28
CA VAL A 94 15.84 -14.62 15.86
C VAL A 94 14.50 -14.76 15.12
N ARG A 95 14.08 -16.00 14.82
CA ARG A 95 12.84 -16.30 14.14
C ARG A 95 11.63 -16.06 15.06
N LYS A 96 10.70 -15.21 14.61
CA LYS A 96 9.39 -15.02 15.24
C LYS A 96 8.28 -15.56 14.33
N VAL A 97 7.43 -16.44 14.86
CA VAL A 97 6.28 -17.00 14.14
C VAL A 97 5.01 -16.65 14.91
N SER A 98 4.07 -16.00 14.24
CA SER A 98 2.71 -15.77 14.73
C SER A 98 1.71 -16.55 13.88
N TYR A 99 0.68 -17.07 14.54
CA TYR A 99 -0.43 -17.78 13.88
C TYR A 99 -1.68 -16.92 14.00
N TYR A 100 -2.36 -16.70 12.87
CA TYR A 100 -3.62 -15.98 12.82
C TYR A 100 -4.53 -16.61 11.76
N SER A 101 -5.84 -16.61 12.03
CA SER A 101 -6.83 -17.10 11.08
C SER A 101 -7.08 -16.06 9.99
N VAL A 102 -7.22 -16.51 8.74
CA VAL A 102 -7.51 -15.65 7.59
C VAL A 102 -8.73 -16.18 6.86
N LEU A 103 -9.72 -15.32 6.63
CA LEU A 103 -10.81 -15.60 5.72
C LEU A 103 -10.37 -15.30 4.28
N ARG A 104 -10.38 -16.30 3.41
CA ARG A 104 -10.18 -16.13 1.96
C ARG A 104 -11.50 -16.36 1.24
N VAL A 105 -11.89 -15.39 0.43
CA VAL A 105 -13.08 -15.45 -0.44
C VAL A 105 -12.62 -15.12 -1.85
N SER A 106 -12.77 -16.08 -2.76
CA SER A 106 -12.37 -16.03 -4.18
C SER A 106 -13.57 -16.25 -5.09
#